data_AF-A0A2T0RME3-F1
#
_entry.id   AF-A0A2T0RME3-F1
#
_cell.length_a   1.000
_cell.length_b   1.000
_cell.length_c   1.000
_cell.angle_alpha   90.00
_cell.angle_beta   90.00
_cell.angle_gamma   90.00
#
_symmetry.space_group_name_H-M   'P 1'
#
loop_
_entity.id
_entity.type
_entity.pdbx_description
1 polymer ?
#
loop_
_entity_poly.entity_id
_entity_poly.type
_entity_poly.pdbx_seq_one_letter_code
_entity_poly.pdbx_strand_id
1 'polypeptide(L)'
;MNGALTGVVLALVWGTVLFRLPTLWRDAQQRALWATLFTLAVTKTVATPGVNGLLRDVVGQPRVLPHLLGVAAAFFLLRFISLLTDYYTSRPRAARWQGLLALAVAGVLMTLAVVSPEGIPTQGSELLHGAIAPEVVAYWVALEGYLGAVLVLAGQLFWRVSRTAPAGLLRNGLRAIAGGTLMIATYAAFKTVLIIVHAFGVAIPVEAVEPPANAFRAIGTIVAVVGAAVPAYGKLRSVVRAYRSLLALRPLWLVMRRTFPDIILFSRRRAMVELAGVDDVRLRLYRRVIEIRDGMLALRDYLPADALDAARTFLRDRDQGRDQGRDRDRGRDQGRDQGRDPDRDPDQDRDRDTAALVEACGIALALDRHRLNARADGSTDADGGDDAGDSRDAGDPRDAGGAGDAGGAGDAGGAGDAGGASDAGGAGDAGGAGDAGGASDVDGAGDAGDAGGADGVSGAGGGLAGARAGGVVEVGAPVGGAEAGGRWSDLRVAGGDEVGASAEEVLDGEIAWLSAVSAAFRRREPAEYVRHERAREVAGRLPAPER
;
A
#
# COMPACT_ATOMS: atom_id res chain seq x y z
N MET A 1 -6.45 -18.85 -29.57
CA MET A 1 -5.98 -18.86 -28.16
C MET A 1 -4.94 -17.77 -27.85
N ASN A 2 -3.99 -17.47 -28.75
CA ASN A 2 -2.93 -16.47 -28.50
C ASN A 2 -3.42 -15.05 -28.19
N GLY A 3 -4.54 -14.61 -28.80
CA GLY A 3 -5.10 -13.27 -28.56
C GLY A 3 -5.59 -13.05 -27.12
N ALA A 4 -6.34 -14.00 -26.56
CA ALA A 4 -6.88 -13.89 -25.20
C ALA A 4 -5.78 -13.88 -24.13
N LEU A 5 -4.80 -14.78 -24.24
CA LEU A 5 -3.62 -14.81 -23.36
C LEU A 5 -2.81 -13.51 -23.44
N THR A 6 -2.63 -12.98 -24.65
CA THR A 6 -1.93 -11.70 -24.85
C THR A 6 -2.70 -10.54 -24.19
N GLY A 7 -4.03 -10.50 -24.35
CA GLY A 7 -4.88 -9.51 -23.70
C GLY A 7 -4.82 -9.57 -22.18
N VAL A 8 -4.84 -10.78 -21.60
CA VAL A 8 -4.69 -10.99 -20.15
C VAL A 8 -3.34 -10.51 -19.65
N VAL A 9 -2.25 -10.90 -20.31
CA VAL A 9 -0.89 -10.44 -19.95
C VAL A 9 -0.81 -8.92 -20.04
N LEU A 10 -1.35 -8.32 -21.09
CA LEU A 10 -1.33 -6.86 -21.29
C LEU A 10 -2.10 -6.14 -20.18
N ALA A 11 -3.31 -6.60 -19.86
CA ALA A 11 -4.12 -6.06 -18.78
C ALA A 11 -3.43 -6.19 -17.41
N LEU A 12 -2.79 -7.33 -17.14
CA LEU A 12 -2.06 -7.55 -15.89
C LEU A 12 -0.84 -6.63 -15.75
N VAL A 13 -0.04 -6.48 -16.82
CA VAL A 13 1.15 -5.61 -16.78
C VAL A 13 0.73 -4.14 -16.62
N TRP A 14 -0.22 -3.65 -17.41
CA TRP A 14 -0.73 -2.28 -17.27
C TRP A 14 -1.40 -2.03 -15.92
N GLY A 15 -2.20 -2.99 -15.44
CA GLY A 15 -2.79 -2.93 -14.11
C GLY A 15 -1.73 -2.80 -13.02
N THR A 16 -0.63 -3.55 -13.12
CA THR A 16 0.49 -3.47 -12.18
C THR A 16 1.24 -2.15 -12.26
N VAL A 17 1.43 -1.58 -13.46
CA VAL A 17 2.04 -0.26 -13.68
C VAL A 17 1.22 0.85 -13.03
N LEU A 18 -0.10 0.86 -13.27
CA LEU A 18 -1.02 1.84 -12.68
C LEU A 18 -1.08 1.71 -11.16
N PHE A 19 -1.15 0.47 -10.68
CA PHE A 19 -1.15 0.16 -9.25
C PHE A 19 0.11 0.67 -8.54
N ARG A 20 1.27 0.60 -9.21
CA ARG A 20 2.57 1.04 -8.69
C ARG A 20 2.85 2.52 -8.93
N LEU A 21 2.01 3.26 -9.66
CA LEU A 21 2.24 4.68 -9.99
C LEU A 21 2.56 5.56 -8.75
N PRO A 22 1.88 5.42 -7.58
CA PRO A 22 2.19 6.22 -6.39
C PRO A 22 3.57 5.94 -5.79
N THR A 23 4.22 4.82 -6.15
CA THR A 23 5.54 4.45 -5.62
C THR A 23 6.70 5.18 -6.31
N LEU A 24 6.44 5.91 -7.41
CA LEU A 24 7.44 6.68 -8.14
C LEU A 24 8.10 7.80 -7.31
N TRP A 25 7.41 8.29 -6.28
CA TRP A 25 7.78 9.50 -5.54
C TRP A 25 8.68 9.22 -4.32
N ARG A 26 9.03 7.94 -4.09
CA ARG A 26 9.84 7.53 -2.95
C ARG A 26 11.33 7.45 -3.29
N ASP A 27 11.70 6.39 -4.01
CA ASP A 27 13.09 5.93 -4.08
C ASP A 27 13.53 5.57 -5.49
N ALA A 28 14.83 5.67 -5.74
CA ALA A 28 15.45 5.27 -7.02
C ALA A 28 15.15 3.81 -7.39
N GLN A 29 15.09 2.91 -6.41
CA GLN A 29 14.74 1.50 -6.60
C GLN A 29 13.31 1.33 -7.16
N GLN A 30 12.31 2.00 -6.56
CA GLN A 30 10.92 1.90 -7.01
C GLN A 30 10.73 2.50 -8.41
N ARG A 31 11.45 3.59 -8.72
CA ARG A 31 11.45 4.19 -10.07
C ARG A 31 12.02 3.22 -11.12
N ALA A 32 13.11 2.51 -10.81
CA ALA A 32 13.68 1.53 -11.73
C ALA A 32 12.76 0.32 -11.95
N LEU A 33 12.11 -0.18 -10.89
CA LEU A 33 11.11 -1.25 -11.01
C LEU A 33 9.91 -0.80 -11.85
N TRP A 34 9.38 0.39 -11.58
CA TRP A 34 8.27 0.94 -12.35
C TRP A 34 8.65 1.13 -13.83
N ALA A 35 9.84 1.66 -14.11
CA ALA A 35 10.36 1.80 -15.48
C ALA A 35 10.45 0.44 -16.19
N THR A 36 10.92 -0.61 -15.50
CA THR A 36 10.96 -1.98 -16.04
C THR A 36 9.57 -2.45 -16.46
N LEU A 37 8.57 -2.31 -15.58
CA LEU A 37 7.20 -2.74 -15.82
C LEU A 37 6.53 -1.90 -16.92
N PHE A 38 6.75 -0.58 -16.90
CA PHE A 38 6.21 0.34 -17.90
C PHE A 38 6.77 0.05 -19.29
N THR A 39 8.10 -0.05 -19.41
CA THR A 39 8.72 -0.39 -20.70
C THR A 39 8.27 -1.76 -21.18
N LEU A 40 8.14 -2.76 -20.29
CA LEU A 40 7.57 -4.06 -20.64
C LEU A 40 6.11 -3.95 -21.14
N ALA A 41 5.29 -3.12 -20.52
CA ALA A 41 3.91 -2.86 -20.95
C ALA A 41 3.88 -2.27 -22.37
N VAL A 42 4.70 -1.24 -22.61
CA VAL A 42 4.83 -0.60 -23.92
C VAL A 42 5.35 -1.60 -24.96
N THR A 43 6.37 -2.41 -24.64
CA THR A 43 6.86 -3.48 -25.52
C THR A 43 5.73 -4.40 -25.96
N LYS A 44 4.89 -4.87 -25.03
CA LYS A 44 3.77 -5.76 -25.32
C LYS A 44 2.67 -5.06 -26.14
N THR A 45 2.38 -3.80 -25.85
CA THR A 45 1.43 -2.99 -26.64
C THR A 45 1.91 -2.86 -28.09
N VAL A 46 3.16 -2.43 -28.30
CA VAL A 46 3.75 -2.21 -29.64
C VAL A 46 3.91 -3.51 -30.43
N ALA A 47 4.11 -4.65 -29.73
CA ALA A 47 4.15 -5.97 -30.36
C ALA A 47 2.78 -6.46 -30.86
N THR A 48 1.68 -5.79 -30.51
CA THR A 48 0.34 -6.19 -30.98
C THR A 48 0.19 -5.83 -32.47
N PRO A 49 -0.29 -6.74 -33.34
CA PRO A 49 -0.36 -6.50 -34.78
C PRO A 49 -1.08 -5.21 -35.19
N GLY A 50 -2.14 -4.83 -34.47
CA GLY A 50 -2.87 -3.59 -34.72
C GLY A 50 -2.03 -2.33 -34.47
N VAL A 51 -1.31 -2.27 -33.35
CA VAL A 51 -0.44 -1.12 -33.01
C VAL A 51 0.77 -1.07 -33.93
N ASN A 52 1.38 -2.23 -34.22
CA ASN A 52 2.50 -2.32 -35.15
C ASN A 52 2.09 -1.87 -36.57
N GLY A 53 0.86 -2.19 -36.98
CA GLY A 53 0.24 -1.72 -38.23
C GLY A 53 0.19 -0.21 -38.34
N LEU A 54 -0.29 0.46 -37.30
CA LEU A 54 -0.39 1.93 -37.24
C LEU A 54 0.98 2.63 -37.28
N LEU A 55 2.02 1.96 -36.78
CA LEU A 55 3.38 2.52 -36.74
C LEU A 55 4.15 2.39 -38.06
N ARG A 56 3.62 1.65 -39.05
CA ARG A 56 4.29 1.44 -40.35
C ARG A 56 4.56 2.75 -41.09
N ASP A 57 3.67 3.73 -40.97
CA ASP A 57 3.76 4.98 -41.71
C ASP A 57 4.67 6.01 -41.03
N VAL A 58 5.04 5.77 -39.76
CA VAL A 58 5.82 6.70 -38.93
C VAL A 58 7.25 6.19 -38.71
N VAL A 59 7.43 4.87 -38.62
CA VAL A 59 8.71 4.24 -38.31
C VAL A 59 9.09 3.32 -39.46
N GLY A 60 10.30 3.48 -40.02
CA GLY A 60 10.73 2.69 -41.17
C GLY A 60 10.78 1.17 -40.91
N GLN A 61 11.08 0.75 -39.68
CA GLN A 61 11.10 -0.66 -39.27
C GLN A 61 10.32 -0.89 -37.96
N PRO A 62 8.96 -0.88 -37.98
CA PRO A 62 8.16 -0.97 -36.77
C PRO A 62 8.28 -2.34 -36.08
N ARG A 63 8.70 -3.38 -36.81
CA ARG A 63 8.90 -4.75 -36.29
C ARG A 63 10.07 -4.85 -35.31
N VAL A 64 11.06 -3.96 -35.39
CA VAL A 64 12.25 -3.96 -34.52
C VAL A 64 11.98 -3.24 -33.19
N LEU A 65 11.02 -2.32 -33.17
CA LEU A 65 10.73 -1.47 -32.02
C LEU A 65 10.42 -2.25 -30.73
N PRO A 66 9.59 -3.33 -30.73
CA PRO A 66 9.40 -4.15 -29.54
C PRO A 66 10.69 -4.78 -29.00
N HIS A 67 11.64 -5.13 -29.87
CA HIS A 67 12.89 -5.76 -29.45
C HIS A 67 13.81 -4.74 -28.77
N LEU A 68 13.89 -3.51 -29.30
CA LEU A 68 14.62 -2.41 -28.66
C LEU A 68 14.02 -2.02 -27.31
N LEU A 69 12.69 -1.96 -27.22
CA LEU A 69 12.00 -1.74 -25.95
C LEU A 69 12.23 -2.91 -24.97
N GLY A 70 12.33 -4.14 -25.47
CA GLY A 70 12.76 -5.31 -24.69
C GLY A 70 14.17 -5.13 -24.09
N VAL A 71 15.12 -4.64 -24.88
CA VAL A 71 16.49 -4.31 -24.41
C VAL A 71 16.45 -3.23 -23.34
N ALA A 72 15.65 -2.18 -23.53
CA ALA A 72 15.46 -1.12 -22.55
C ALA A 72 14.81 -1.64 -21.24
N ALA A 73 13.81 -2.52 -21.32
CA ALA A 73 13.20 -3.15 -20.15
C ALA A 73 14.22 -4.00 -19.37
N ALA A 74 15.06 -4.77 -20.06
CA ALA A 74 16.14 -5.54 -19.44
C ALA A 74 17.21 -4.65 -18.78
N PHE A 75 17.54 -3.50 -19.39
CA PHE A 75 18.40 -2.49 -18.77
C PHE A 75 17.80 -1.94 -17.46
N PHE A 76 16.51 -1.56 -17.45
CA PHE A 76 15.86 -1.10 -16.23
C PHE A 76 15.78 -2.19 -15.16
N LEU A 77 15.61 -3.46 -15.56
CA LEU A 77 15.63 -4.59 -14.64
C LEU A 77 17.02 -4.76 -14.00
N LEU A 78 18.10 -4.72 -14.79
CA LEU A 78 19.48 -4.74 -14.28
C LEU A 78 19.77 -3.56 -13.36
N ARG A 79 19.28 -2.37 -13.71
CA ARG A 79 19.43 -1.17 -12.89
C ARG A 79 18.67 -1.32 -11.57
N PHE A 80 17.45 -1.85 -11.59
CA PHE A 80 16.69 -2.16 -10.38
C PHE A 80 17.45 -3.14 -9.49
N ILE A 81 17.95 -4.24 -10.06
CA ILE A 81 18.75 -5.24 -9.35
C ILE A 81 19.99 -4.63 -8.72
N SER A 82 20.72 -3.80 -9.48
CA SER A 82 21.95 -3.16 -9.02
C SER A 82 21.70 -2.14 -7.90
N LEU A 83 20.55 -1.47 -7.90
CA LEU A 83 20.12 -0.59 -6.82
C LEU A 83 19.63 -1.38 -5.60
N LEU A 84 19.04 -2.56 -5.80
CA LEU A 84 18.56 -3.42 -4.72
C LEU A 84 19.70 -4.10 -3.95
N THR A 85 20.81 -4.39 -4.63
CA THR A 85 21.99 -5.05 -4.04
C THR A 85 23.11 -4.09 -3.68
N ASP A 86 22.85 -2.78 -3.74
CA ASP A 86 23.83 -1.71 -3.55
C ASP A 86 25.10 -1.86 -4.43
N TYR A 87 25.00 -2.55 -5.55
CA TYR A 87 26.13 -2.86 -6.43
C TYR A 87 26.86 -1.61 -6.93
N TYR A 88 26.14 -0.52 -7.16
CA TYR A 88 26.73 0.74 -7.61
C TYR A 88 27.55 1.46 -6.54
N THR A 89 27.34 1.18 -5.25
CA THR A 89 28.17 1.74 -4.18
C THR A 89 29.59 1.19 -4.27
N SER A 90 29.71 -0.11 -4.56
CA SER A 90 31.00 -0.80 -4.73
C SER A 90 31.63 -0.56 -6.11
N ARG A 91 30.81 -0.34 -7.14
CA ARG A 91 31.26 -0.13 -8.53
C ARG A 91 30.49 0.99 -9.23
N PRO A 92 30.86 2.27 -9.02
CA PRO A 92 30.11 3.40 -9.60
C PRO A 92 30.16 3.43 -11.13
N ARG A 93 31.23 2.92 -11.74
CA ARG A 93 31.35 2.82 -13.21
C ARG A 93 30.41 1.77 -13.81
N ALA A 94 29.91 0.82 -13.04
CA ALA A 94 29.05 -0.24 -13.56
C ALA A 94 27.72 0.29 -14.12
N ALA A 95 27.18 1.39 -13.56
CA ALA A 95 25.98 2.03 -14.08
C ALA A 95 26.18 2.53 -15.53
N ARG A 96 27.36 3.08 -15.83
CA ARG A 96 27.72 3.54 -17.18
C ARG A 96 27.88 2.35 -18.12
N TRP A 97 28.62 1.32 -17.69
CA TRP A 97 28.86 0.12 -18.50
C TRP A 97 27.58 -0.66 -18.82
N GLN A 98 26.62 -0.73 -17.90
CA GLN A 98 25.31 -1.33 -18.19
C GLN A 98 24.53 -0.56 -19.26
N GLY A 99 24.59 0.78 -19.21
CA GLY A 99 23.99 1.63 -20.24
C GLY A 99 24.68 1.45 -21.59
N LEU A 100 26.02 1.44 -21.60
CA LEU A 100 26.80 1.19 -22.82
C LEU A 100 26.54 -0.19 -23.41
N LEU A 101 26.41 -1.23 -22.58
CA LEU A 101 26.07 -2.58 -23.05
C LEU A 101 24.69 -2.61 -23.69
N ALA A 102 23.67 -2.00 -23.06
CA ALA A 102 22.33 -1.94 -23.62
C ALA A 102 22.30 -1.17 -24.96
N LEU A 103 23.04 -0.06 -25.05
CA LEU A 103 23.19 0.71 -26.29
C LEU A 103 23.94 -0.08 -27.36
N ALA A 104 25.00 -0.81 -26.99
CA ALA A 104 25.76 -1.66 -27.91
C ALA A 104 24.88 -2.78 -28.47
N VAL A 105 24.12 -3.48 -27.63
CA VAL A 105 23.17 -4.51 -28.07
C VAL A 105 22.10 -3.91 -28.98
N ALA A 106 21.50 -2.78 -28.61
CA ALA A 106 20.53 -2.09 -29.45
C ALA A 106 21.13 -1.68 -30.81
N GLY A 107 22.37 -1.19 -30.82
CA GLY A 107 23.13 -0.85 -32.02
C GLY A 107 23.35 -2.08 -32.91
N VAL A 108 23.83 -3.19 -32.35
CA VAL A 108 24.00 -4.46 -33.07
C VAL A 108 22.68 -4.92 -33.70
N LEU A 109 21.59 -4.92 -32.93
CA LEU A 109 20.26 -5.29 -33.45
C LEU A 109 19.81 -4.37 -34.58
N MET A 110 20.01 -3.05 -34.46
CA MET A 110 19.68 -2.10 -35.53
C MET A 110 20.53 -2.31 -36.77
N THR A 111 21.84 -2.55 -36.63
CA THR A 111 22.72 -2.80 -37.77
C THR A 111 22.33 -4.06 -38.53
N LEU A 112 22.08 -5.17 -37.82
CA LEU A 112 21.62 -6.42 -38.43
C LEU A 112 20.26 -6.23 -39.12
N ALA A 113 19.33 -5.51 -38.50
CA ALA A 113 18.01 -5.26 -39.08
C ALA A 113 18.03 -4.36 -40.32
N VAL A 114 19.00 -3.44 -40.43
CA VAL A 114 19.19 -2.61 -41.63
C VAL A 114 19.87 -3.39 -42.76
N VAL A 115 20.78 -4.30 -42.42
CA VAL A 115 21.50 -5.12 -43.41
C VAL A 115 20.62 -6.24 -43.98
N SER A 116 19.62 -6.73 -43.24
CA SER A 116 18.67 -7.75 -43.72
C SER A 116 17.69 -7.18 -44.78
N PRO A 117 17.82 -7.55 -46.07
CA PRO A 117 17.03 -6.96 -47.16
C PRO A 117 15.53 -7.27 -47.07
N GLU A 118 15.19 -8.46 -46.57
CA GLU A 118 13.81 -8.93 -46.39
C GLU A 118 13.23 -8.51 -45.03
N GLY A 119 14.02 -7.77 -44.23
CA GLY A 119 13.70 -7.43 -42.84
C GLY A 119 13.82 -8.61 -41.89
N ILE A 120 13.49 -8.39 -40.61
CA ILE A 120 13.55 -9.43 -39.58
C ILE A 120 12.17 -10.11 -39.44
N PRO A 121 12.07 -11.43 -39.70
CA PRO A 121 10.85 -12.20 -39.43
C PRO A 121 10.55 -12.21 -37.93
N THR A 122 9.30 -11.90 -37.57
CA THR A 122 8.86 -11.83 -36.16
C THR A 122 7.94 -12.98 -35.75
N GLN A 123 7.30 -13.64 -36.72
CA GLN A 123 6.42 -14.79 -36.46
C GLN A 123 7.23 -16.08 -36.55
N GLY A 124 6.95 -17.06 -35.68
CA GLY A 124 7.66 -18.35 -35.70
C GLY A 124 7.52 -19.07 -37.03
N SER A 125 6.32 -18.99 -37.64
CA SER A 125 6.03 -19.54 -38.96
C SER A 125 6.81 -18.89 -40.09
N GLU A 126 7.12 -17.59 -40.02
CA GLU A 126 7.97 -16.91 -41.00
C GLU A 126 9.45 -17.18 -40.73
N LEU A 127 9.84 -17.18 -39.46
CA LEU A 127 11.23 -17.32 -39.04
C LEU A 127 11.79 -18.72 -39.30
N LEU A 128 10.99 -19.77 -39.13
CA LEU A 128 11.41 -21.17 -39.25
C LEU A 128 10.92 -21.81 -40.56
N HIS A 129 10.66 -21.00 -41.58
CA HIS A 129 10.26 -21.44 -42.90
C HIS A 129 11.37 -21.20 -43.92
N GLY A 130 11.76 -22.25 -44.65
CA GLY A 130 12.83 -22.17 -45.64
C GLY A 130 14.21 -22.01 -45.02
N ALA A 131 15.15 -21.42 -45.76
CA ALA A 131 16.49 -21.16 -45.27
C ALA A 131 16.55 -19.80 -44.56
N ILE A 132 17.11 -19.76 -43.34
CA ILE A 132 17.29 -18.51 -42.59
C ILE A 132 18.65 -17.90 -42.95
N ALA A 133 18.66 -16.60 -43.26
CA ALA A 133 19.89 -15.85 -43.49
C ALA A 133 20.75 -15.74 -42.20
N PRO A 134 22.09 -15.84 -42.28
CA PRO A 134 22.97 -15.81 -41.10
C PRO A 134 22.80 -14.57 -40.22
N GLU A 135 22.53 -13.40 -40.80
CA GLU A 135 22.29 -12.15 -40.08
C GLU A 135 21.01 -12.19 -39.23
N VAL A 136 19.97 -12.91 -39.66
CA VAL A 136 18.73 -13.11 -38.90
C VAL A 136 18.97 -14.05 -37.73
N VAL A 137 19.78 -15.10 -37.94
CA VAL A 137 20.21 -16.00 -36.84
C VAL A 137 21.00 -15.21 -35.81
N ALA A 138 22.01 -14.44 -36.24
CA ALA A 138 22.81 -13.59 -35.37
C ALA A 138 21.95 -12.59 -34.57
N TYR A 139 20.96 -11.98 -35.22
CA TYR A 139 20.02 -11.05 -34.60
C TYR A 139 19.27 -11.70 -33.43
N TRP A 140 18.65 -12.85 -33.67
CA TRP A 140 17.86 -13.53 -32.64
C TRP A 140 18.71 -14.13 -31.54
N VAL A 141 19.88 -14.69 -31.85
CA VAL A 141 20.83 -15.21 -30.86
C VAL A 141 21.32 -14.08 -29.96
N ALA A 142 21.66 -12.90 -30.51
CA ALA A 142 22.08 -11.75 -29.73
C ALA A 142 20.96 -11.22 -28.82
N LEU A 143 19.73 -11.10 -29.35
CA LEU A 143 18.57 -10.64 -28.60
C LEU A 143 18.19 -11.59 -27.46
N GLU A 144 17.95 -12.87 -27.78
CA GLU A 144 17.52 -13.87 -26.81
C GLU A 144 18.64 -14.20 -25.81
N GLY A 145 19.90 -14.17 -26.25
CA GLY A 145 21.07 -14.33 -25.38
C GLY A 145 21.16 -13.21 -24.34
N TYR A 146 21.04 -11.95 -24.77
CA TYR A 146 21.04 -10.80 -23.85
C TYR A 146 19.84 -10.84 -22.88
N LEU A 147 18.62 -11.02 -23.39
CA LEU A 147 17.42 -11.07 -22.54
C LEU A 147 17.45 -12.27 -21.59
N GLY A 148 17.85 -13.45 -22.08
CA GLY A 148 17.99 -14.67 -21.32
C GLY A 148 19.01 -14.51 -20.19
N ALA A 149 20.20 -13.97 -20.46
CA ALA A 149 21.22 -13.73 -19.44
C ALA A 149 20.71 -12.80 -18.33
N VAL A 150 20.04 -11.70 -18.69
CA VAL A 150 19.46 -10.77 -17.72
C VAL A 150 18.38 -11.44 -16.87
N LEU A 151 17.50 -12.24 -17.49
CA LEU A 151 16.43 -12.96 -16.79
C LEU A 151 16.97 -14.05 -15.85
N VAL A 152 18.05 -14.76 -16.24
CA VAL A 152 18.72 -15.73 -15.36
C VAL A 152 19.33 -15.03 -14.15
N LEU A 153 20.08 -13.94 -14.36
CA LEU A 153 20.67 -13.14 -13.29
C LEU A 153 19.59 -12.62 -12.34
N ALA A 154 18.51 -12.05 -12.88
CA ALA A 154 17.37 -11.57 -12.12
C ALA A 154 16.71 -12.69 -11.30
N GLY A 155 16.39 -13.81 -11.94
CA GLY A 155 15.74 -14.94 -11.32
C GLY A 155 16.56 -15.55 -10.18
N GLN A 156 17.86 -15.74 -10.40
CA GLN A 156 18.80 -16.23 -9.37
C GLN A 156 18.89 -15.28 -8.18
N LEU A 157 18.93 -13.96 -8.42
CA LEU A 157 18.98 -12.98 -7.35
C LEU A 157 17.67 -12.95 -6.55
N PHE A 158 16.51 -12.88 -7.22
CA PHE A 158 15.23 -12.91 -6.54
C PHE A 158 15.06 -14.20 -5.73
N TRP A 159 15.52 -15.33 -6.26
CA TRP A 159 15.53 -16.59 -5.54
C TRP A 159 16.41 -16.52 -4.28
N ARG A 160 17.63 -15.99 -4.40
CA ARG A 160 18.58 -15.83 -3.29
C ARG A 160 18.01 -14.92 -2.20
N VAL A 161 17.50 -13.75 -2.57
CA VAL A 161 16.87 -12.79 -1.64
C VAL A 161 15.61 -13.39 -1.00
N SER A 162 14.85 -14.21 -1.73
CA SER A 162 13.69 -14.88 -1.16
C SER A 162 14.04 -15.86 -0.05
N ARG A 163 15.26 -16.45 -0.05
CA ARG A 163 15.68 -17.37 1.01
C ARG A 163 15.96 -16.66 2.33
N THR A 164 16.40 -15.40 2.28
CA THR A 164 16.69 -14.58 3.47
C THR A 164 15.48 -13.75 3.92
N ALA A 165 14.45 -13.61 3.09
CA ALA A 165 13.25 -12.85 3.44
C ALA A 165 12.41 -13.56 4.53
N PRO A 166 11.76 -12.81 5.45
CA PRO A 166 10.87 -13.36 6.48
C PRO A 166 9.66 -14.10 5.87
N ALA A 167 9.03 -14.98 6.66
CA ALA A 167 7.95 -15.83 6.16
C ALA A 167 6.71 -14.99 5.85
N GLY A 168 6.02 -15.33 4.76
CA GLY A 168 4.78 -14.65 4.37
C GLY A 168 4.76 -14.19 2.91
N LEU A 169 3.90 -13.20 2.64
CA LEU A 169 3.57 -12.75 1.29
C LEU A 169 4.77 -12.22 0.50
N LEU A 170 5.71 -11.53 1.16
CA LEU A 170 6.91 -11.00 0.50
C LEU A 170 7.79 -12.13 -0.06
N ARG A 171 8.08 -13.15 0.76
CA ARG A 171 8.87 -14.31 0.34
C ARG A 171 8.22 -15.03 -0.83
N ASN A 172 6.90 -15.25 -0.76
CA ASN A 172 6.15 -15.92 -1.82
C ASN A 172 6.13 -15.08 -3.11
N GLY A 173 5.98 -13.75 -3.00
CA GLY A 173 6.09 -12.83 -4.13
C GLY A 173 7.46 -12.88 -4.82
N LEU A 174 8.55 -12.85 -4.05
CA LEU A 174 9.92 -12.97 -4.58
C LEU A 174 10.17 -14.32 -5.26
N ARG A 175 9.67 -15.42 -4.68
CA ARG A 175 9.76 -16.76 -5.30
C ARG A 175 8.96 -16.85 -6.59
N ALA A 176 7.78 -16.23 -6.65
CA ALA A 176 6.98 -16.16 -7.87
C ALA A 176 7.70 -15.34 -8.96
N ILE A 177 8.29 -14.20 -8.63
CA ILE A 177 9.13 -13.42 -9.58
C ILE A 177 10.30 -14.28 -10.08
N ALA A 178 11.02 -14.94 -9.18
CA ALA A 178 12.15 -15.80 -9.53
C ALA A 178 11.73 -16.95 -10.45
N GLY A 179 10.68 -17.70 -10.08
CA GLY A 179 10.16 -18.80 -10.90
C GLY A 179 9.69 -18.34 -12.27
N GLY A 180 8.91 -17.26 -12.34
CA GLY A 180 8.41 -16.73 -13.60
C GLY A 180 9.51 -16.21 -14.52
N THR A 181 10.50 -15.48 -13.99
CA THR A 181 11.66 -15.00 -14.78
C THR A 181 12.52 -16.15 -15.29
N LEU A 182 12.76 -17.18 -14.48
CA LEU A 182 13.48 -18.38 -14.90
C LEU A 182 12.72 -19.17 -15.97
N MET A 183 11.39 -19.28 -15.88
CA MET A 183 10.58 -19.86 -16.97
C MET A 183 10.73 -19.09 -18.28
N ILE A 184 10.72 -17.76 -18.24
CA ILE A 184 10.91 -16.93 -19.45
C ILE A 184 12.33 -17.13 -20.00
N ALA A 185 13.35 -17.23 -19.15
CA ALA A 185 14.71 -17.54 -19.57
C ALA A 185 14.82 -18.93 -20.22
N THR A 186 14.15 -19.95 -19.68
CA THR A 186 14.09 -21.29 -20.28
C THR A 186 13.45 -21.26 -21.67
N TYR A 187 12.38 -20.46 -21.85
CA TYR A 187 11.81 -20.24 -23.17
C TYR A 187 12.80 -19.58 -24.14
N ALA A 188 13.54 -18.55 -23.70
CA ALA A 188 14.53 -17.87 -24.53
C ALA A 188 15.64 -18.84 -24.99
N ALA A 189 16.13 -19.69 -24.07
CA ALA A 189 17.09 -20.74 -24.39
C ALA A 189 16.52 -21.76 -25.38
N PHE A 190 15.30 -22.25 -25.12
CA PHE A 190 14.60 -23.18 -26.01
C PHE A 190 14.44 -22.62 -27.43
N LYS A 191 13.97 -21.37 -27.55
CA LYS A 191 13.81 -20.70 -28.84
C LYS A 191 15.15 -20.50 -29.56
N THR A 192 16.20 -20.13 -28.83
CA THR A 192 17.56 -19.98 -29.39
C THR A 192 18.06 -21.31 -29.97
N VAL A 193 17.85 -22.42 -29.26
CA VAL A 193 18.19 -23.76 -29.74
C VAL A 193 17.42 -24.12 -31.01
N LEU A 194 16.11 -23.85 -31.07
CA LEU A 194 15.32 -24.11 -32.28
C LEU A 194 15.84 -23.33 -33.50
N ILE A 195 16.18 -22.05 -33.32
CA ILE A 195 16.71 -21.21 -34.40
C ILE A 195 18.06 -21.75 -34.89
N ILE A 196 18.96 -22.13 -33.98
CA ILE A 196 20.26 -22.70 -34.34
C ILE A 196 20.10 -24.04 -35.06
N VAL A 197 19.28 -24.95 -34.52
CA VAL A 197 19.01 -26.26 -35.12
C VAL A 197 18.42 -26.11 -36.53
N HIS A 198 17.49 -25.18 -36.71
CA HIS A 198 16.91 -24.90 -38.02
C HIS A 198 17.91 -24.25 -38.99
N ALA A 199 18.82 -23.41 -38.50
CA ALA A 199 19.91 -22.85 -39.31
C ALA A 199 20.86 -23.94 -39.85
N PHE A 200 20.95 -25.10 -39.20
CA PHE A 200 21.67 -26.29 -39.71
C PHE A 200 20.82 -27.14 -40.68
N GLY A 201 19.66 -26.65 -41.13
CA GLY A 201 18.82 -27.31 -42.14
C GLY A 201 17.84 -28.34 -41.57
N VAL A 202 17.66 -28.40 -40.25
CA VAL A 202 16.69 -29.31 -39.63
C VAL A 202 15.29 -28.69 -39.68
N ALA A 203 14.34 -29.38 -40.31
CA ALA A 203 12.95 -28.96 -40.34
C ALA A 203 12.30 -29.09 -38.95
N ILE A 204 11.63 -28.04 -38.48
CA ILE A 204 10.98 -28.00 -37.17
C ILE A 204 9.47 -27.89 -37.37
N PRO A 205 8.63 -28.73 -36.74
CA PRO A 205 7.18 -28.61 -36.83
C PRO A 205 6.67 -27.43 -35.98
N VAL A 206 6.77 -26.22 -36.54
CA VAL A 206 6.45 -24.95 -35.85
C VAL A 206 5.04 -24.96 -35.27
N GLU A 207 4.06 -25.48 -36.02
CA GLU A 207 2.66 -25.53 -35.62
C GLU A 207 2.41 -26.35 -34.34
N ALA A 208 3.24 -27.38 -34.11
CA ALA A 208 3.15 -28.22 -32.91
C ALA A 208 3.94 -27.63 -31.73
N VAL A 209 5.06 -26.97 -31.99
CA VAL A 209 6.03 -26.53 -30.97
C VAL A 209 5.74 -25.11 -30.47
N GLU A 210 5.30 -24.21 -31.34
CA GLU A 210 5.12 -22.80 -31.01
C GLU A 210 3.97 -22.53 -30.02
N PRO A 211 2.77 -23.13 -30.16
CA PRO A 211 1.68 -22.89 -29.20
C PRO A 211 2.02 -23.24 -27.74
N PRO A 212 2.54 -24.45 -27.41
CA PRO A 212 2.88 -24.77 -26.02
C PRO A 212 4.05 -23.92 -25.50
N ALA A 213 5.06 -23.63 -26.33
CA ALA A 213 6.17 -22.76 -25.93
C ALA A 213 5.70 -21.32 -25.61
N ASN A 214 4.80 -20.77 -26.43
CA ASN A 214 4.21 -19.46 -26.20
C ASN A 214 3.32 -19.43 -24.94
N ALA A 215 2.56 -20.50 -24.68
CA ALA A 215 1.78 -20.65 -23.46
C ALA A 215 2.69 -20.71 -22.22
N PHE A 216 3.79 -21.47 -22.27
CA PHE A 216 4.78 -21.55 -21.20
C PHE A 216 5.39 -20.18 -20.87
N ARG A 217 5.80 -19.42 -21.89
CA ARG A 217 6.28 -18.04 -21.73
C ARG A 217 5.21 -17.11 -21.12
N ALA A 218 3.96 -17.23 -21.56
CA ALA A 218 2.86 -16.41 -21.04
C ALA A 218 2.59 -16.70 -19.56
N ILE A 219 2.56 -17.98 -19.17
CA ILE A 219 2.42 -18.41 -17.77
C ILE A 219 3.57 -17.85 -16.93
N GLY A 220 4.83 -17.99 -17.38
CA GLY A 220 5.99 -17.41 -16.70
C GLY A 220 5.87 -15.89 -16.51
N THR A 221 5.37 -15.17 -17.52
CA THR A 221 5.10 -13.73 -17.43
C THR A 221 4.02 -13.41 -16.40
N ILE A 222 2.91 -14.14 -16.41
CA ILE A 222 1.81 -13.95 -15.44
C ILE A 222 2.31 -14.18 -14.01
N VAL A 223 3.02 -15.29 -13.77
CA VAL A 223 3.57 -15.64 -12.47
C VAL A 223 4.54 -14.56 -11.98
N ALA A 224 5.41 -14.05 -12.86
CA ALA A 224 6.35 -12.98 -12.50
C ALA A 224 5.64 -11.66 -12.16
N VAL A 225 4.66 -11.24 -12.97
CA VAL A 225 3.91 -9.99 -12.79
C VAL A 225 3.03 -10.05 -11.53
N VAL A 226 2.34 -11.16 -11.30
CA VAL A 226 1.56 -11.39 -10.07
C VAL A 226 2.49 -11.38 -8.86
N GLY A 227 3.63 -12.05 -8.93
CA GLY A 227 4.65 -12.02 -7.88
C GLY A 227 5.14 -10.59 -7.57
N ALA A 228 5.31 -9.76 -8.59
CA ALA A 228 5.66 -8.34 -8.43
C ALA A 228 4.55 -7.48 -7.82
N ALA A 229 3.28 -7.88 -7.97
CA ALA A 229 2.14 -7.18 -7.37
C ALA A 229 1.99 -7.47 -5.86
N VAL A 230 2.33 -8.69 -5.41
CA VAL A 230 2.11 -9.16 -4.03
C VAL A 230 2.74 -8.24 -2.95
N PRO A 231 4.01 -7.81 -3.04
CA PRO A 231 4.61 -6.93 -2.03
C PRO A 231 3.91 -5.56 -1.91
N ALA A 232 3.34 -5.05 -3.00
CA ALA A 232 2.62 -3.78 -2.97
C ALA A 232 1.18 -3.94 -2.47
N TYR A 233 0.59 -5.12 -2.57
CA TYR A 233 -0.75 -5.39 -2.02
C TYR A 233 -0.79 -5.25 -0.50
N GLY A 234 0.19 -5.81 0.23
CA GLY A 234 0.25 -5.67 1.70
C GLY A 234 0.30 -4.21 2.15
N LYS A 235 1.10 -3.39 1.46
CA LYS A 235 1.20 -1.95 1.72
C LYS A 235 -0.07 -1.19 1.33
N LEU A 236 -0.76 -1.59 0.26
CA LEU A 236 -2.04 -0.97 -0.08
C LEU A 236 -3.11 -1.27 0.98
N ARG A 237 -3.18 -2.51 1.48
CA ARG A 237 -4.16 -2.88 2.50
C ARG A 237 -4.01 -2.04 3.76
N SER A 238 -2.78 -1.80 4.22
CA SER A 238 -2.53 -0.96 5.40
C SER A 238 -2.92 0.50 5.15
N VAL A 239 -2.66 1.03 3.95
CA VAL A 239 -3.09 2.38 3.53
C VAL A 239 -4.61 2.51 3.51
N VAL A 240 -5.30 1.57 2.88
CA VAL A 240 -6.75 1.59 2.77
C VAL A 240 -7.38 1.49 4.16
N ARG A 241 -6.83 0.65 5.05
CA ARG A 241 -7.27 0.58 6.44
C ARG A 241 -7.08 1.92 7.14
N ALA A 242 -5.90 2.53 7.04
CA ALA A 242 -5.62 3.83 7.66
C ALA A 242 -6.52 4.95 7.11
N TYR A 243 -6.79 4.96 5.80
CA TYR A 243 -7.69 5.92 5.18
C TYR A 243 -9.15 5.73 5.59
N ARG A 244 -9.62 4.47 5.70
CA ARG A 244 -10.94 4.16 6.25
C ARG A 244 -11.07 4.63 7.69
N SER A 245 -10.04 4.44 8.52
CA SER A 245 -10.01 4.97 9.88
C SER A 245 -10.05 6.50 9.89
N LEU A 246 -9.30 7.19 9.02
CA LEU A 246 -9.38 8.65 8.87
C LEU A 246 -10.79 9.14 8.52
N LEU A 247 -11.52 8.42 7.67
CA LEU A 247 -12.91 8.71 7.33
C LEU A 247 -13.85 8.42 8.50
N ALA A 248 -13.65 7.31 9.22
CA ALA A 248 -14.44 6.95 10.38
C ALA A 248 -14.33 7.99 11.50
N LEU A 249 -13.12 8.53 11.73
CA LEU A 249 -12.82 9.56 12.73
C LEU A 249 -13.19 10.99 12.29
N ARG A 250 -13.53 11.19 11.01
CA ARG A 250 -13.81 12.53 10.45
C ARG A 250 -14.90 13.33 11.19
N PRO A 251 -16.07 12.77 11.57
CA PRO A 251 -17.12 13.54 12.23
C PRO A 251 -16.67 14.04 13.60
N LEU A 252 -16.15 13.13 14.44
CA LEU A 252 -15.66 13.47 15.78
C LEU A 252 -14.54 14.51 15.72
N TRP A 253 -13.57 14.32 14.83
CA TRP A 253 -12.49 15.27 14.61
C TRP A 253 -12.99 16.67 14.20
N LEU A 254 -14.00 16.75 13.32
CA LEU A 254 -14.56 18.04 12.90
C LEU A 254 -15.23 18.78 14.06
N VAL A 255 -15.86 18.05 14.99
CA VAL A 255 -16.47 18.63 16.20
C VAL A 255 -15.38 19.17 17.14
N MET A 256 -14.34 18.37 17.40
CA MET A 256 -13.21 18.80 18.23
C MET A 256 -12.52 20.02 17.63
N ARG A 257 -12.22 19.97 16.34
CA ARG A 257 -11.58 21.07 15.60
C ARG A 257 -12.36 22.38 15.61
N ARG A 258 -13.70 22.32 15.60
CA ARG A 258 -14.55 23.53 15.66
C ARG A 258 -14.64 24.11 17.06
N THR A 259 -14.50 23.27 18.08
CA THR A 259 -14.68 23.69 19.48
C THR A 259 -13.35 24.16 20.09
N PHE A 260 -12.26 23.48 19.78
CA PHE A 260 -10.91 23.77 20.28
C PHE A 260 -9.95 24.03 19.12
N PRO A 261 -10.02 25.20 18.46
CA PRO A 261 -9.15 25.51 17.32
C PRO A 261 -7.66 25.58 17.72
N ASP A 262 -7.36 25.97 18.95
CA ASP A 262 -6.00 26.20 19.45
C ASP A 262 -5.22 24.92 19.78
N ILE A 263 -5.91 23.78 19.94
CA ILE A 263 -5.30 22.46 20.18
C ILE A 263 -4.73 21.84 18.88
N ILE A 264 -4.95 22.47 17.72
CA ILE A 264 -4.56 21.92 16.43
C ILE A 264 -3.15 22.39 16.04
N LEU A 265 -2.24 21.43 15.89
CA LEU A 265 -0.80 21.60 15.64
C LEU A 265 -0.37 22.24 14.27
N PHE A 266 -1.21 23.04 13.56
CA PHE A 266 -0.93 23.76 12.27
C PHE A 266 -0.65 22.90 11.00
N SER A 267 -0.69 23.33 9.72
CA SER A 267 -1.42 24.37 8.93
C SER A 267 -1.70 23.78 7.52
N ARG A 268 -2.84 24.16 6.90
CA ARG A 268 -3.38 23.55 5.66
C ARG A 268 -2.48 23.62 4.41
N ARG A 269 -1.51 24.54 4.36
CA ARG A 269 -0.71 24.86 3.15
C ARG A 269 0.49 23.92 2.92
N ARG A 270 1.15 23.44 3.98
CA ARG A 270 2.33 22.56 3.87
C ARG A 270 1.95 21.09 3.64
N ALA A 271 0.82 20.68 4.23
CA ALA A 271 0.26 19.33 4.14
C ALA A 271 -0.34 18.97 2.77
N MET A 272 -0.49 19.91 1.82
CA MET A 272 -0.86 19.58 0.44
C MET A 272 0.35 19.44 -0.48
N VAL A 273 1.48 20.04 -0.13
CA VAL A 273 2.71 20.06 -0.94
C VAL A 273 3.58 18.84 -0.68
N GLU A 274 3.52 18.24 0.52
CA GLU A 274 4.25 17.00 0.87
C GLU A 274 3.46 15.70 0.58
N LEU A 275 2.25 15.82 0.00
CA LEU A 275 1.19 14.81 0.09
C LEU A 275 1.16 13.84 -1.10
N ALA A 276 2.10 12.90 -1.16
CA ALA A 276 2.07 11.78 -2.12
C ALA A 276 2.63 10.46 -1.55
N GLY A 277 2.70 10.32 -0.22
CA GLY A 277 3.26 9.15 0.45
C GLY A 277 2.25 8.26 1.19
N VAL A 278 2.48 6.95 1.21
CA VAL A 278 1.81 5.97 2.10
C VAL A 278 2.17 6.20 3.58
N ASP A 279 3.43 6.52 3.86
CA ASP A 279 3.92 6.72 5.23
C ASP A 279 3.29 7.99 5.86
N ASP A 280 2.91 8.94 5.02
CA ASP A 280 2.18 10.15 5.37
C ASP A 280 0.72 9.87 5.80
N VAL A 281 0.04 8.85 5.21
CA VAL A 281 -1.34 8.48 5.63
C VAL A 281 -1.36 7.96 7.06
N ARG A 282 -0.37 7.16 7.47
CA ARG A 282 -0.25 6.67 8.85
C ARG A 282 0.04 7.82 9.82
N LEU A 283 0.95 8.73 9.46
CA LEU A 283 1.24 9.92 10.27
C LEU A 283 0.00 10.82 10.44
N ARG A 284 -0.79 11.00 9.38
CA ARG A 284 -2.07 11.72 9.45
C ARG A 284 -3.08 11.05 10.35
N LEU A 285 -3.16 9.72 10.32
CA LEU A 285 -4.03 8.97 11.22
C LEU A 285 -3.60 9.15 12.67
N TYR A 286 -2.32 8.95 12.97
CA TYR A 286 -1.74 9.14 14.29
C TYR A 286 -1.99 10.56 14.84
N ARG A 287 -1.72 11.59 14.02
CA ARG A 287 -1.98 12.99 14.41
C ARG A 287 -3.46 13.25 14.71
N ARG A 288 -4.37 12.73 13.87
CA ARG A 288 -5.82 12.90 14.08
C ARG A 288 -6.27 12.24 15.38
N VAL A 289 -5.69 11.11 15.77
CA VAL A 289 -5.99 10.46 17.06
C VAL A 289 -5.57 11.35 18.22
N ILE A 290 -4.35 11.91 18.20
CA ILE A 290 -3.86 12.83 19.24
C ILE A 290 -4.76 14.07 19.34
N GLU A 291 -5.10 14.71 18.22
CA GLU A 291 -5.96 15.91 18.23
C GLU A 291 -7.36 15.63 18.81
N ILE A 292 -7.90 14.42 18.59
CA ILE A 292 -9.17 14.02 19.21
C ILE A 292 -8.99 13.81 20.71
N ARG A 293 -7.92 13.12 21.12
CA ARG A 293 -7.61 12.84 22.53
C ARG A 293 -7.40 14.12 23.33
N ASP A 294 -6.65 15.06 22.80
CA ASP A 294 -6.39 16.34 23.46
C ASP A 294 -7.68 17.16 23.59
N GLY A 295 -8.54 17.14 22.56
CA GLY A 295 -9.88 17.73 22.64
C GLY A 295 -10.79 17.06 23.68
N MET A 296 -10.72 15.73 23.81
CA MET A 296 -11.46 14.99 24.85
C MET A 296 -10.96 15.31 26.26
N LEU A 297 -9.64 15.47 26.44
CA LEU A 297 -9.06 15.89 27.71
C LEU A 297 -9.52 17.29 28.10
N ALA A 298 -9.53 18.24 27.15
CA ALA A 298 -10.05 19.58 27.38
C ALA A 298 -11.55 19.60 27.75
N LEU A 299 -12.34 18.64 27.24
CA LEU A 299 -13.77 18.53 27.57
C LEU A 299 -14.04 18.01 28.98
N ARG A 300 -13.07 17.32 29.60
CA ARG A 300 -13.25 16.69 30.91
C ARG A 300 -13.66 17.71 31.99
N ASP A 301 -13.15 18.93 31.90
CA ASP A 301 -13.43 19.99 32.88
C ASP A 301 -14.89 20.47 32.84
N TYR A 302 -15.62 20.17 31.77
CA TYR A 302 -17.03 20.55 31.58
C TYR A 302 -18.01 19.41 31.87
N LEU A 303 -17.50 18.21 32.17
CA LEU A 303 -18.31 17.03 32.42
C LEU A 303 -18.64 16.89 33.92
N PRO A 304 -19.92 16.81 34.33
CA PRO A 304 -20.27 16.55 35.72
C PRO A 304 -19.87 15.12 36.13
N ALA A 305 -19.57 14.94 37.42
CA ALA A 305 -19.04 13.68 37.96
C ALA A 305 -19.97 12.46 37.73
N ASP A 306 -21.28 12.68 37.64
CA ASP A 306 -22.31 11.65 37.46
C ASP A 306 -22.82 11.52 36.01
N ALA A 307 -22.24 12.25 35.05
CA ALA A 307 -22.73 12.31 33.66
C ALA A 307 -22.80 10.95 32.98
N LEU A 308 -21.73 10.14 33.10
CA LEU A 308 -21.65 8.86 32.40
C LEU A 308 -22.61 7.84 33.00
N ASP A 309 -22.84 7.89 34.32
CA ASP A 309 -23.82 7.02 35.00
C ASP A 309 -25.26 7.43 34.69
N ALA A 310 -25.52 8.73 34.58
CA ALA A 310 -26.79 9.24 34.10
C ALA A 310 -27.05 8.83 32.64
N ALA A 311 -26.03 8.89 31.77
CA ALA A 311 -26.14 8.43 30.39
C ALA A 311 -26.40 6.92 30.29
N ARG A 312 -25.73 6.10 31.11
CA ARG A 312 -26.00 4.64 31.20
C ARG A 312 -27.44 4.36 31.60
N THR A 313 -27.94 5.04 32.62
CA THR A 313 -29.32 4.90 33.10
C THR A 313 -30.32 5.31 32.01
N PHE A 314 -30.10 6.47 31.38
CA PHE A 314 -30.95 6.94 30.29
C PHE A 314 -31.06 5.96 29.11
N LEU A 315 -29.93 5.38 28.69
CA LEU A 315 -29.90 4.40 27.59
C LEU A 315 -30.61 3.10 28.00
N ARG A 316 -30.38 2.62 29.23
CA ARG A 316 -31.02 1.42 29.76
C ARG A 316 -32.54 1.55 29.83
N ASP A 317 -33.04 2.66 30.37
CA ASP A 317 -34.48 2.91 30.50
C ASP A 317 -35.16 3.00 29.12
N ARG A 318 -34.47 3.62 28.15
CA ARG A 318 -34.94 3.73 26.78
C ARG A 318 -35.02 2.36 26.08
N ASP A 319 -33.98 1.54 26.23
CA ASP A 319 -33.94 0.22 25.59
C ASP A 319 -34.98 -0.73 26.20
N GLN A 320 -35.21 -0.67 27.51
CA GLN A 320 -36.33 -1.37 28.16
C GLN A 320 -37.69 -0.92 27.60
N GLY A 321 -37.89 0.38 27.35
CA GLY A 321 -39.10 0.89 26.72
C GLY A 321 -39.29 0.42 25.26
N ARG A 322 -38.19 0.27 24.50
CA ARG A 322 -38.22 -0.26 23.12
C ARG A 322 -38.51 -1.75 23.08
N ASP A 323 -37.96 -2.53 24.00
CA ASP A 323 -38.17 -3.98 24.06
C ASP A 323 -39.58 -4.33 24.59
N GLN A 324 -40.11 -3.59 25.56
CA GLN A 324 -41.52 -3.71 25.96
C GLN A 324 -42.49 -3.35 24.83
N GLY A 325 -42.14 -2.39 23.96
CA GLY A 325 -42.89 -2.07 22.75
C GLY A 325 -42.80 -3.16 21.68
N ARG A 326 -41.61 -3.73 21.46
CA ARG A 326 -41.40 -4.84 20.51
C ARG A 326 -42.05 -6.14 20.96
N ASP A 327 -42.07 -6.46 22.25
CA ASP A 327 -42.69 -7.70 22.74
C ASP A 327 -44.23 -7.63 22.69
N ARG A 328 -44.82 -6.42 22.71
CA ARG A 328 -46.23 -6.22 22.36
C ARG A 328 -46.52 -6.49 20.89
N ASP A 329 -45.59 -6.19 19.99
CA ASP A 329 -45.74 -6.43 18.53
C ASP A 329 -45.29 -7.84 18.10
N ARG A 330 -44.34 -8.47 18.82
CA ARG A 330 -43.83 -9.84 18.56
C ARG A 330 -44.81 -10.95 18.93
N GLY A 331 -45.87 -10.65 19.66
CA GLY A 331 -47.01 -11.56 19.81
C GLY A 331 -47.71 -11.90 18.48
N ARG A 332 -47.29 -11.28 17.36
CA ARG A 332 -47.94 -11.39 16.05
C ARG A 332 -47.09 -11.99 14.92
N ASP A 333 -45.78 -12.16 15.11
CA ASP A 333 -44.92 -12.67 14.03
C ASP A 333 -43.73 -13.46 14.63
N GLN A 334 -43.99 -14.72 14.97
CA GLN A 334 -42.97 -15.69 15.33
C GLN A 334 -42.67 -16.58 14.13
N GLY A 335 -41.68 -16.21 13.33
CA GLY A 335 -41.22 -17.10 12.26
C GLY A 335 -40.25 -16.43 11.32
N ARG A 336 -39.01 -16.21 11.75
CA ARG A 336 -37.76 -16.26 10.95
C ARG A 336 -36.66 -15.52 11.70
N ASP A 337 -35.75 -16.27 12.31
CA ASP A 337 -34.36 -15.83 12.38
C ASP A 337 -33.46 -17.07 12.53
N GLN A 338 -32.96 -17.59 11.42
CA GLN A 338 -31.91 -18.60 11.37
C GLN A 338 -30.85 -18.11 10.39
N GLY A 339 -29.74 -17.62 10.94
CA GLY A 339 -28.62 -17.12 10.14
C GLY A 339 -27.53 -16.41 10.95
N ARG A 340 -27.30 -16.79 12.22
CA ARG A 340 -26.26 -16.19 13.06
C ARG A 340 -25.08 -17.16 13.21
N ASP A 341 -23.89 -16.62 12.93
CA ASP A 341 -22.58 -17.26 13.08
C ASP A 341 -22.38 -17.77 14.53
N PRO A 342 -22.13 -19.06 14.77
CA PRO A 342 -22.16 -19.67 16.11
C PRO A 342 -20.97 -19.33 17.01
N ASP A 343 -19.86 -18.81 16.46
CA ASP A 343 -18.63 -18.51 17.23
C ASP A 343 -18.51 -17.05 17.69
N ARG A 344 -19.50 -16.19 17.39
CA ARG A 344 -19.44 -14.76 17.68
C ARG A 344 -20.35 -14.39 18.84
N ASP A 345 -19.75 -14.09 19.99
CA ASP A 345 -20.47 -13.67 21.20
C ASP A 345 -21.18 -12.31 20.98
N PRO A 346 -22.52 -12.29 20.87
CA PRO A 346 -23.28 -11.08 20.59
C PRO A 346 -23.33 -10.11 21.77
N ASP A 347 -23.02 -10.57 22.99
CA ASP A 347 -23.09 -9.74 24.19
C ASP A 347 -21.88 -8.79 24.26
N GLN A 348 -20.69 -9.24 23.84
CA GLN A 348 -19.49 -8.39 23.76
C GLN A 348 -19.63 -7.23 22.77
N ASP A 349 -20.18 -7.49 21.58
CA ASP A 349 -20.40 -6.44 20.57
C ASP A 349 -21.43 -5.40 21.07
N ARG A 350 -22.46 -5.85 21.79
CA ARG A 350 -23.50 -4.98 22.38
C ARG A 350 -22.93 -4.12 23.51
N ASP A 351 -22.11 -4.68 24.39
CA ASP A 351 -21.49 -3.94 25.48
C ASP A 351 -20.55 -2.86 24.97
N ARG A 352 -19.73 -3.18 23.96
CA ARG A 352 -18.84 -2.21 23.31
C ARG A 352 -19.60 -1.07 22.65
N ASP A 353 -20.69 -1.37 21.95
CA ASP A 353 -21.55 -0.35 21.32
C ASP A 353 -22.22 0.55 22.36
N THR A 354 -22.68 -0.03 23.47
CA THR A 354 -23.32 0.71 24.59
C THR A 354 -22.32 1.63 25.26
N ALA A 355 -21.11 1.15 25.55
CA ALA A 355 -20.07 1.95 26.16
C ALA A 355 -19.65 3.12 25.25
N ALA A 356 -19.53 2.89 23.93
CA ALA A 356 -19.23 3.96 22.97
C ALA A 356 -20.35 5.01 22.87
N LEU A 357 -21.61 4.59 23.03
CA LEU A 357 -22.77 5.49 23.10
C LEU A 357 -22.79 6.34 24.35
N VAL A 358 -22.50 5.75 25.52
CA VAL A 358 -22.37 6.47 26.80
C VAL A 358 -21.30 7.55 26.68
N GLU A 359 -20.14 7.22 26.13
CA GLU A 359 -19.04 8.16 25.92
C GLU A 359 -19.46 9.30 24.97
N ALA A 360 -20.13 8.99 23.87
CA ALA A 360 -20.64 9.98 22.93
C ALA A 360 -21.67 10.94 23.58
N CYS A 361 -22.53 10.44 24.47
CA CYS A 361 -23.45 11.24 25.27
C CYS A 361 -22.71 12.19 26.23
N GLY A 362 -21.68 11.70 26.92
CA GLY A 362 -20.82 12.51 27.80
C GLY A 362 -20.12 13.64 27.03
N ILE A 363 -19.50 13.32 25.89
CA ILE A 363 -18.86 14.32 25.01
C ILE A 363 -19.88 15.37 24.55
N ALA A 364 -21.09 14.96 24.15
CA ALA A 364 -22.13 15.90 23.71
C ALA A 364 -22.58 16.85 24.84
N LEU A 365 -22.72 16.35 26.07
CA LEU A 365 -23.07 17.15 27.22
C LEU A 365 -21.97 18.15 27.59
N ALA A 366 -20.71 17.69 27.62
CA ALA A 366 -19.57 18.56 27.89
C ALA A 366 -19.44 19.68 26.84
N LEU A 367 -19.65 19.36 25.56
CA LEU A 367 -19.67 20.35 24.47
C LEU A 367 -20.78 21.39 24.64
N ASP A 368 -21.96 20.97 25.10
CA ASP A 368 -23.08 21.88 25.34
C ASP A 368 -22.75 22.85 26.48
N ARG A 369 -22.22 22.34 27.59
CA ARG A 369 -21.81 23.14 28.75
C ARG A 369 -20.67 24.11 28.44
N HIS A 370 -19.64 23.67 27.71
CA HIS A 370 -18.59 24.55 27.21
C HIS A 370 -19.17 25.73 26.43
N ARG A 371 -20.13 25.49 25.53
CA ARG A 371 -20.78 26.56 24.75
C ARG A 371 -21.63 27.50 25.60
N LEU A 372 -22.28 26.99 26.64
CA LEU A 372 -23.06 27.81 27.57
C LEU A 372 -22.15 28.71 28.40
N ASN A 373 -21.05 28.19 28.93
CA ASN A 373 -20.06 28.96 29.69
C ASN A 373 -19.43 30.06 28.82
N ALA A 374 -19.01 29.73 27.60
CA ALA A 374 -18.48 30.73 26.67
C ALA A 374 -19.48 31.86 26.34
N ARG A 375 -20.79 31.58 26.34
CA ARG A 375 -21.83 32.61 26.19
C ARG A 375 -22.02 33.45 27.45
N ALA A 376 -21.92 32.83 28.63
CA ALA A 376 -22.02 33.54 29.89
C ALA A 376 -20.85 34.54 30.04
N ASP A 377 -19.63 34.10 29.73
CA ASP A 377 -18.42 34.94 29.78
C ASP A 377 -18.44 36.04 28.70
N GLY A 378 -19.06 35.79 27.53
CA GLY A 378 -19.28 36.82 26.52
C GLY A 378 -20.45 37.76 26.82
N SER A 379 -21.33 37.42 27.76
CA SER A 379 -22.47 38.26 28.17
C SER A 379 -22.13 39.26 29.28
N THR A 380 -20.96 39.11 29.93
CA THR A 380 -20.47 40.05 30.94
C THR A 380 -19.82 41.31 30.36
N ASP A 381 -19.64 41.41 29.03
CA ASP A 381 -19.09 42.59 28.35
C ASP A 381 -20.15 43.46 27.66
N ALA A 382 -21.45 43.20 27.89
CA ALA A 382 -22.54 43.95 27.29
C ALA A 382 -23.56 44.42 28.35
N ASP A 383 -23.10 45.28 29.27
CA ASP A 383 -24.00 46.22 29.95
C ASP A 383 -23.41 47.63 29.81
N GLY A 384 -23.89 48.34 28.79
CA GLY A 384 -23.37 49.64 28.38
C GLY A 384 -24.05 50.23 27.14
N GLY A 385 -25.37 50.40 27.19
CA GLY A 385 -26.09 51.47 26.48
C GLY A 385 -26.55 51.21 25.04
N ASP A 386 -27.87 51.08 24.89
CA ASP A 386 -28.76 51.52 23.80
C ASP A 386 -28.13 51.82 22.42
N ASP A 387 -28.54 51.06 21.39
CA ASP A 387 -29.51 51.59 20.42
C ASP A 387 -30.01 50.52 19.44
N ALA A 388 -31.29 50.60 19.15
CA ALA A 388 -32.04 49.73 18.26
C ALA A 388 -31.57 49.85 16.79
N GLY A 389 -31.57 48.72 16.07
CA GLY A 389 -31.21 48.69 14.65
C GLY A 389 -31.49 47.37 13.95
N ASP A 390 -32.78 47.04 13.85
CA ASP A 390 -33.46 46.42 12.70
C ASP A 390 -32.84 45.21 11.94
N SER A 391 -33.66 44.16 11.90
CA SER A 391 -33.95 43.28 10.74
C SER A 391 -32.91 42.29 10.17
N ARG A 392 -33.37 41.01 10.20
CA ARG A 392 -33.45 40.03 9.08
C ARG A 392 -32.15 39.50 8.43
N ASP A 393 -31.94 38.19 8.56
CA ASP A 393 -31.90 37.21 7.45
C ASP A 393 -31.72 35.80 8.06
N ALA A 394 -32.65 34.87 7.96
CA ALA A 394 -33.08 34.08 6.79
C ALA A 394 -31.97 33.20 6.18
N GLY A 395 -32.23 31.87 6.16
CA GLY A 395 -31.74 30.97 5.10
C GLY A 395 -30.70 29.92 5.48
N ASP A 396 -31.18 28.71 5.78
CA ASP A 396 -30.52 27.46 5.39
C ASP A 396 -31.16 26.99 4.06
N PRO A 397 -30.71 25.91 3.41
CA PRO A 397 -29.48 25.65 2.64
C PRO A 397 -29.77 25.56 1.12
N ARG A 398 -28.72 25.54 0.27
CA ARG A 398 -28.46 24.50 -0.76
C ARG A 398 -27.40 24.87 -1.81
N ASP A 399 -26.62 23.84 -2.11
CA ASP A 399 -26.13 23.40 -3.43
C ASP A 399 -24.97 24.06 -4.20
N ALA A 400 -24.22 23.10 -4.74
CA ALA A 400 -23.57 23.06 -6.05
C ALA A 400 -22.20 23.73 -6.21
N GLY A 401 -21.30 22.92 -6.77
CA GLY A 401 -19.98 23.35 -7.20
C GLY A 401 -20.01 24.13 -8.51
N GLY A 402 -18.82 24.52 -8.93
CA GLY A 402 -18.60 25.19 -10.21
C GLY A 402 -17.19 25.73 -10.25
N ALA A 403 -16.44 25.26 -11.24
CA ALA A 403 -15.15 25.81 -11.62
C ALA A 403 -15.30 27.27 -12.07
N GLY A 404 -14.20 28.04 -11.94
CA GLY A 404 -14.08 29.37 -12.50
C GLY A 404 -12.63 29.82 -12.46
N ASP A 405 -11.97 29.73 -13.60
CA ASP A 405 -10.75 30.47 -13.92
C ASP A 405 -10.99 31.98 -13.77
N ALA A 406 -9.97 32.69 -13.27
CA ALA A 406 -9.42 33.93 -13.84
C ALA A 406 -8.71 34.74 -12.74
N GLY A 407 -7.56 35.32 -13.08
CA GLY A 407 -7.04 36.48 -12.35
C GLY A 407 -5.52 36.58 -12.19
N GLY A 408 -4.83 36.69 -13.32
CA GLY A 408 -3.71 37.61 -13.59
C GLY A 408 -2.82 38.18 -12.47
N ALA A 409 -1.52 37.99 -12.70
CA ALA A 409 -0.44 38.97 -12.65
C ALA A 409 0.01 39.56 -11.30
N GLY A 410 1.29 39.33 -11.03
CA GLY A 410 2.11 40.07 -10.09
C GLY A 410 3.58 39.74 -10.33
N ASP A 411 4.20 40.48 -11.24
CA ASP A 411 5.64 40.48 -11.48
C ASP A 411 6.42 40.90 -10.24
N ALA A 412 7.43 40.11 -9.88
CA ALA A 412 8.65 40.54 -9.22
C ALA A 412 9.70 39.49 -9.62
N GLY A 413 10.69 39.80 -10.44
CA GLY A 413 11.74 40.75 -10.14
C GLY A 413 13.02 39.93 -9.93
N GLY A 414 13.90 39.98 -10.92
CA GLY A 414 15.03 39.06 -11.06
C GLY A 414 16.18 39.24 -10.08
N ALA A 415 16.98 38.18 -10.00
CA ALA A 415 18.40 38.11 -9.70
C ALA A 415 18.81 36.65 -9.97
N GLY A 416 19.86 36.26 -10.65
CA GLY A 416 20.96 36.95 -11.31
C GLY A 416 21.88 35.84 -11.85
N ASP A 417 22.52 36.09 -12.97
CA ASP A 417 23.43 35.16 -13.63
C ASP A 417 24.65 34.79 -12.78
N ALA A 418 24.99 33.51 -12.79
CA ALA A 418 26.36 32.99 -12.69
C ALA A 418 26.33 31.70 -13.51
N GLY A 419 26.99 31.57 -14.65
CA GLY A 419 28.37 31.92 -14.95
C GLY A 419 28.99 30.65 -15.50
N GLY A 420 29.22 30.60 -16.81
CA GLY A 420 29.79 29.44 -17.50
C GLY A 420 31.28 29.26 -17.23
N ALA A 421 31.72 28.00 -17.38
CA ALA A 421 33.08 27.59 -17.73
C ALA A 421 32.94 26.20 -18.37
N SER A 422 32.91 26.09 -19.71
CA SER A 422 34.05 25.99 -20.64
C SER A 422 34.88 24.71 -20.48
N ASP A 423 34.70 23.85 -21.48
CA ASP A 423 35.63 22.93 -22.13
C ASP A 423 37.09 22.88 -21.62
N ALA A 424 37.51 21.66 -21.29
CA ALA A 424 38.85 21.13 -21.50
C ALA A 424 38.63 19.66 -21.94
N GLY A 425 39.09 19.19 -23.09
CA GLY A 425 40.45 19.22 -23.59
C GLY A 425 40.86 17.75 -23.76
N GLY A 426 41.11 17.32 -25.00
CA GLY A 426 41.27 15.91 -25.37
C GLY A 426 42.69 15.33 -25.22
N ALA A 427 42.75 14.08 -25.68
CA ALA A 427 43.90 13.27 -26.13
C ALA A 427 44.81 12.62 -25.07
N GLY A 428 45.05 11.32 -25.30
CA GLY A 428 46.05 10.50 -24.62
C GLY A 428 45.94 9.03 -25.01
N ASP A 429 46.32 8.70 -26.26
CA ASP A 429 46.60 7.33 -26.70
C ASP A 429 47.93 6.82 -26.09
N ALA A 430 47.91 5.59 -25.58
CA ALA A 430 49.03 4.63 -25.47
C ALA A 430 48.39 3.28 -25.05
N GLY A 431 48.38 2.23 -25.88
CA GLY A 431 49.47 1.27 -26.09
C GLY A 431 49.75 0.46 -24.80
N GLY A 432 49.72 -0.86 -24.70
CA GLY A 432 49.61 -2.00 -25.59
C GLY A 432 50.12 -3.23 -24.82
N ALA A 433 49.53 -4.41 -25.10
CA ALA A 433 50.00 -5.79 -24.87
C ALA A 433 50.30 -6.34 -23.45
N GLY A 434 49.83 -7.57 -23.21
CA GLY A 434 50.25 -8.45 -22.12
C GLY A 434 49.31 -9.65 -21.92
N ASP A 435 49.40 -10.64 -22.80
CA ASP A 435 48.81 -11.98 -22.61
C ASP A 435 49.37 -12.68 -21.35
N ALA A 436 48.52 -13.44 -20.66
CA ALA A 436 48.90 -14.70 -20.02
C ALA A 436 47.64 -15.53 -19.73
N GLY A 437 47.54 -16.69 -20.40
CA GLY A 437 46.59 -17.74 -20.07
C GLY A 437 47.02 -18.55 -18.84
N GLY A 438 46.13 -19.43 -18.40
CA GLY A 438 46.39 -20.42 -17.36
C GLY A 438 45.10 -21.13 -16.97
N ALA A 439 44.94 -22.35 -17.49
CA ALA A 439 43.83 -23.25 -17.23
C ALA A 439 44.01 -24.04 -15.91
N SER A 440 42.91 -24.71 -15.53
CA SER A 440 42.79 -25.95 -14.73
C SER A 440 43.12 -25.84 -13.22
N ASP A 441 42.50 -26.53 -12.27
CA ASP A 441 41.89 -27.85 -12.26
C ASP A 441 40.75 -27.99 -11.22
N VAL A 442 39.96 -29.02 -11.49
CA VAL A 442 39.02 -29.74 -10.63
C VAL A 442 39.75 -30.38 -9.44
N ASP A 443 39.09 -30.45 -8.29
CA ASP A 443 39.19 -31.61 -7.40
C ASP A 443 37.87 -31.77 -6.63
N GLY A 444 37.39 -33.02 -6.62
CA GLY A 444 36.23 -33.46 -5.88
C GLY A 444 36.59 -34.22 -4.61
N ALA A 445 35.61 -35.01 -4.15
CA ALA A 445 35.57 -35.89 -2.98
C ALA A 445 35.23 -35.19 -1.64
N GLY A 446 34.32 -35.71 -0.83
CA GLY A 446 33.60 -36.97 -0.92
C GLY A 446 32.50 -37.11 0.12
N ASP A 447 31.63 -38.08 -0.16
CA ASP A 447 30.60 -38.62 0.72
C ASP A 447 31.17 -39.21 2.02
N ALA A 448 30.41 -39.03 3.08
CA ALA A 448 30.13 -40.02 4.13
C ALA A 448 28.78 -39.59 4.73
N GLY A 449 27.76 -40.43 4.89
CA GLY A 449 27.82 -41.82 5.31
C GLY A 449 26.91 -41.91 6.54
N ASP A 450 25.78 -42.58 6.33
CA ASP A 450 24.66 -42.87 7.22
C ASP A 450 25.05 -43.49 8.58
N ALA A 451 24.24 -43.24 9.61
CA ALA A 451 24.11 -44.08 10.80
C ALA A 451 22.76 -43.84 11.51
N GLY A 452 21.76 -44.58 11.01
CA GLY A 452 20.58 -45.16 11.67
C GLY A 452 20.41 -45.15 13.20
N GLY A 453 19.13 -44.97 13.57
CA GLY A 453 18.33 -45.80 14.51
C GLY A 453 18.66 -45.72 16.00
N ALA A 454 17.77 -46.04 16.95
CA ALA A 454 16.33 -46.26 17.01
C ALA A 454 16.00 -46.40 18.52
N ASP A 455 14.72 -46.27 18.85
CA ASP A 455 14.02 -46.91 19.98
C ASP A 455 14.18 -46.43 21.43
N GLY A 456 13.01 -46.31 22.09
CA GLY A 456 12.88 -46.15 23.54
C GLY A 456 11.49 -45.68 23.99
N VAL A 457 10.49 -46.55 23.90
CA VAL A 457 9.10 -46.39 24.37
C VAL A 457 8.94 -46.83 25.83
N SER A 458 7.90 -46.29 26.51
CA SER A 458 7.21 -46.79 27.73
C SER A 458 7.79 -46.29 29.08
N GLY A 459 7.02 -45.87 30.09
CA GLY A 459 5.57 -45.86 30.31
C GLY A 459 5.28 -45.80 31.83
N ALA A 460 4.06 -45.34 32.19
CA ALA A 460 3.39 -45.38 33.51
C ALA A 460 4.04 -44.56 34.66
N GLY A 461 3.35 -43.91 35.59
CA GLY A 461 1.95 -43.93 36.03
C GLY A 461 1.94 -43.81 37.57
N GLY A 462 1.10 -42.93 38.14
CA GLY A 462 0.84 -42.89 39.60
C GLY A 462 0.83 -41.48 40.20
N GLY A 463 -0.35 -41.00 40.58
CA GLY A 463 -0.58 -39.66 41.14
C GLY A 463 -0.51 -39.57 42.66
N LEU A 464 -0.62 -38.34 43.18
CA LEU A 464 -1.71 -37.84 44.02
C LEU A 464 -1.33 -36.49 44.69
N ALA A 465 -2.38 -35.69 44.94
CA ALA A 465 -2.49 -34.57 45.90
C ALA A 465 -2.03 -33.15 45.47
N GLY A 466 -3.01 -32.37 44.96
CA GLY A 466 -3.60 -31.27 45.73
C GLY A 466 -2.89 -29.91 45.75
N ALA A 467 -3.30 -29.01 44.86
CA ALA A 467 -3.45 -27.59 45.16
C ALA A 467 -4.39 -26.91 44.15
N ARG A 468 -5.52 -26.43 44.65
CA ARG A 468 -6.44 -25.52 43.95
C ARG A 468 -5.76 -24.17 43.79
N ALA A 469 -5.78 -23.61 42.58
CA ALA A 469 -5.77 -22.17 42.35
C ALA A 469 -6.46 -21.88 41.01
N GLY A 470 -7.67 -21.34 41.09
CA GLY A 470 -8.35 -20.76 39.93
C GLY A 470 -7.71 -19.42 39.58
N GLY A 471 -7.39 -19.22 38.31
CA GLY A 471 -6.97 -17.95 37.73
C GLY A 471 -7.93 -17.57 36.63
N VAL A 472 -8.94 -16.77 36.98
CA VAL A 472 -9.80 -16.05 36.06
C VAL A 472 -8.96 -14.90 35.48
N VAL A 473 -8.80 -14.85 34.16
CA VAL A 473 -8.23 -13.67 33.48
C VAL A 473 -9.37 -12.69 33.29
N GLU A 474 -9.51 -11.79 34.26
CA GLU A 474 -10.44 -10.67 34.24
C GLU A 474 -9.82 -9.53 33.41
N VAL A 475 -10.27 -9.35 32.16
CA VAL A 475 -9.95 -8.15 31.37
C VAL A 475 -10.94 -7.07 31.79
N GLY A 476 -10.66 -6.46 32.95
CA GLY A 476 -11.39 -5.32 33.46
C GLY A 476 -11.04 -4.03 32.71
N ALA A 477 -12.06 -3.30 32.27
CA ALA A 477 -11.97 -1.91 31.84
C ALA A 477 -11.34 -1.03 32.96
N PRO A 478 -10.51 -0.04 32.65
CA PRO A 478 -10.02 0.89 33.67
C PRO A 478 -11.09 1.94 33.92
N VAL A 479 -11.90 1.74 34.96
CA VAL A 479 -12.61 2.83 35.65
C VAL A 479 -12.17 2.80 37.11
N GLY A 480 -11.37 3.78 37.51
CA GLY A 480 -10.95 3.97 38.89
C GLY A 480 -9.72 4.85 38.98
N GLY A 481 -9.88 6.01 39.63
CA GLY A 481 -8.85 7.04 39.73
C GLY A 481 -7.54 6.54 40.34
N ALA A 482 -6.44 6.93 39.70
CA ALA A 482 -5.13 7.00 40.32
C ALA A 482 -4.61 8.42 40.08
N GLU A 483 -4.34 9.13 41.18
CA GLU A 483 -3.45 10.27 41.16
C GLU A 483 -2.11 9.82 40.59
N ALA A 484 -1.77 10.27 39.39
CA ALA A 484 -0.43 10.11 38.83
C ALA A 484 -0.18 11.19 37.79
N GLY A 485 0.40 12.30 38.23
CA GLY A 485 1.24 13.14 37.37
C GLY A 485 2.47 12.32 36.95
N GLY A 486 2.32 11.48 35.93
CA GLY A 486 3.40 10.71 35.32
C GLY A 486 3.73 11.26 33.95
N ARG A 487 4.84 11.98 33.84
CA ARG A 487 5.41 12.50 32.59
C ARG A 487 5.81 11.33 31.69
N TRP A 488 5.45 11.37 30.41
CA TRP A 488 5.78 10.37 29.39
C TRP A 488 7.29 10.15 29.12
N SER A 489 8.18 10.72 29.95
CA SER A 489 9.64 10.63 29.80
C SER A 489 10.27 9.35 30.37
N ASP A 490 9.53 8.54 31.14
CA ASP A 490 10.14 7.50 31.98
C ASP A 490 10.05 6.06 31.42
N LEU A 491 9.55 5.88 30.19
CA LEU A 491 9.74 4.61 29.47
C LEU A 491 11.14 4.58 28.84
N ARG A 492 12.11 4.04 29.60
CA ARG A 492 13.37 3.54 29.04
C ARG A 492 13.51 2.03 29.20
N VAL A 493 13.62 1.40 28.02
CA VAL A 493 14.42 0.22 27.67
C VAL A 493 13.91 -1.15 28.15
N ALA A 494 13.08 -1.76 27.29
CA ALA A 494 13.17 -3.18 26.97
C ALA A 494 12.94 -3.34 25.44
N GLY A 495 13.65 -4.27 24.81
CA GLY A 495 13.61 -4.69 23.39
C GLY A 495 12.79 -3.88 22.36
N GLY A 496 13.47 -3.26 21.39
CA GLY A 496 12.87 -2.42 20.35
C GLY A 496 11.84 -3.09 19.42
N ASP A 497 11.76 -4.42 19.39
CA ASP A 497 10.78 -5.15 18.55
C ASP A 497 9.47 -5.49 19.30
N GLU A 498 9.52 -5.72 20.63
CA GLU A 498 8.31 -5.99 21.45
C GLU A 498 7.56 -4.70 21.80
N VAL A 499 8.29 -3.62 22.06
CA VAL A 499 7.68 -2.29 22.32
C VAL A 499 6.96 -1.77 21.07
N GLY A 500 7.51 -2.00 19.88
CA GLY A 500 6.85 -1.61 18.62
C GLY A 500 5.51 -2.33 18.39
N ALA A 501 5.45 -3.63 18.67
CA ALA A 501 4.21 -4.42 18.55
C ALA A 501 3.15 -3.97 19.56
N SER A 502 3.54 -3.76 20.83
CA SER A 502 2.64 -3.30 21.89
C SER A 502 2.06 -1.90 21.62
N ALA A 503 2.88 -0.96 21.12
CA ALA A 503 2.42 0.39 20.81
C ALA A 503 1.47 0.42 19.60
N GLU A 504 1.71 -0.42 18.58
CA GLU A 504 0.83 -0.52 17.41
C GLU A 504 -0.51 -1.20 17.76
N GLU A 505 -0.48 -2.20 18.65
CA GLU A 505 -1.69 -2.88 19.15
C GLU A 505 -2.56 -1.94 20.02
N VAL A 506 -1.93 -1.16 20.90
CA VAL A 506 -2.62 -0.12 21.69
C VAL A 506 -3.27 0.92 20.78
N LEU A 507 -2.53 1.40 19.77
CA LEU A 507 -3.05 2.39 18.83
C LEU A 507 -4.21 1.83 17.99
N ASP A 508 -4.14 0.58 17.54
CA ASP A 508 -5.21 -0.07 16.79
C ASP A 508 -6.49 -0.24 17.64
N GLY A 509 -6.33 -0.57 18.93
CA GLY A 509 -7.42 -0.60 19.90
C GLY A 509 -8.08 0.77 20.10
N GLU A 510 -7.27 1.82 20.23
CA GLU A 510 -7.73 3.20 20.39
C GLU A 510 -8.47 3.70 19.15
N ILE A 511 -7.94 3.44 17.95
CA ILE A 511 -8.61 3.79 16.69
C ILE A 511 -9.96 3.09 16.57
N ALA A 512 -10.05 1.81 16.97
CA ALA A 512 -11.30 1.06 16.95
C ALA A 512 -12.34 1.68 17.90
N TRP A 513 -11.93 2.02 19.12
CA TRP A 513 -12.78 2.67 20.12
C TRP A 513 -13.28 4.05 19.64
N LEU A 514 -12.38 4.94 19.22
CA LEU A 514 -12.74 6.27 18.72
C LEU A 514 -13.64 6.21 17.47
N SER A 515 -13.45 5.18 16.63
CA SER A 515 -14.33 4.96 15.47
C SER A 515 -15.75 4.55 15.91
N ALA A 516 -15.89 3.75 16.97
CA ALA A 516 -17.17 3.39 17.56
C ALA A 516 -17.85 4.62 18.18
N VAL A 517 -17.15 5.42 18.98
CA VAL A 517 -17.65 6.68 19.57
C VAL A 517 -18.09 7.66 18.47
N SER A 518 -17.27 7.84 17.43
CA SER A 518 -17.60 8.67 16.26
C SER A 518 -18.85 8.16 15.50
N ALA A 519 -19.06 6.84 15.46
CA ALA A 519 -20.27 6.25 14.89
C ALA A 519 -21.50 6.48 15.77
N ALA A 520 -21.36 6.32 17.09
CA ALA A 520 -22.40 6.59 18.07
C ALA A 520 -22.87 8.06 18.03
N PHE A 521 -21.94 9.01 17.85
CA PHE A 521 -22.26 10.44 17.72
C PHE A 521 -23.22 10.75 16.55
N ARG A 522 -23.25 9.90 15.51
CA ARG A 522 -24.17 10.05 14.38
C ARG A 522 -25.59 9.54 14.66
N ARG A 523 -25.83 8.82 15.76
CA ARG A 523 -27.11 8.14 16.06
C ARG A 523 -28.21 9.07 16.60
N ARG A 524 -28.00 10.40 16.67
CA ARG A 524 -28.90 11.42 17.29
C ARG A 524 -29.21 11.22 18.78
N GLU A 525 -28.97 10.03 19.34
CA GLU A 525 -29.14 9.68 20.76
C GLU A 525 -28.37 10.62 21.71
N PRO A 526 -27.11 11.04 21.43
CA PRO A 526 -26.43 12.02 22.27
C PRO A 526 -27.16 13.36 22.38
N ALA A 527 -27.82 13.80 21.31
CA ALA A 527 -28.59 15.05 21.32
C ALA A 527 -29.91 14.91 22.10
N GLU A 528 -30.49 13.71 22.16
CA GLU A 528 -31.64 13.42 23.01
C GLU A 528 -31.26 13.43 24.49
N TYR A 529 -30.12 12.82 24.82
CA TYR A 529 -29.58 12.83 26.18
C TYR A 529 -29.33 14.25 26.69
N VAL A 530 -28.69 15.12 25.89
CA VAL A 530 -28.46 16.52 26.27
C VAL A 530 -29.78 17.28 26.52
N ARG A 531 -30.81 17.03 25.71
CA ARG A 531 -32.14 17.62 25.93
C ARG A 531 -32.80 17.12 27.21
N HIS A 532 -32.66 15.83 27.50
CA HIS A 532 -33.17 15.23 28.73
C HIS A 532 -32.51 15.86 29.96
N GLU A 533 -31.18 16.00 29.97
CA GLU A 533 -30.47 16.62 31.09
C GLU A 533 -30.83 18.10 31.29
N ARG A 534 -30.96 18.88 30.20
CA ARG A 534 -31.45 20.27 30.32
C ARG A 534 -32.84 20.35 30.97
N ALA A 535 -33.75 19.46 30.60
CA ALA A 535 -35.09 19.44 31.20
C ALA A 535 -35.03 19.09 32.69
N ARG A 536 -34.16 18.15 33.07
CA ARG A 536 -33.92 17.76 34.46
C ARG A 536 -33.35 18.91 35.29
N GLU A 537 -32.36 19.64 34.77
CA GLU A 537 -31.78 20.81 35.44
C GLU A 537 -32.81 21.91 35.68
N VAL A 538 -33.69 22.18 34.69
CA VAL A 538 -34.78 23.17 34.84
C VAL A 538 -35.79 22.72 35.90
N ALA A 539 -36.19 21.45 35.88
CA ALA A 539 -37.12 20.91 36.86
C ALA A 539 -36.57 20.93 38.29
N GLY A 540 -35.27 20.69 38.47
CA GLY A 540 -34.59 20.77 39.77
C GLY A 540 -34.43 22.19 40.34
N ARG A 541 -34.60 23.23 39.51
CA ARG A 541 -34.53 24.64 39.93
C ARG A 541 -35.88 25.25 40.30
N LEU A 542 -37.00 24.53 40.08
CA LEU A 542 -38.31 24.99 40.51
C LEU A 542 -38.43 24.82 42.03
N PRO A 543 -38.83 25.86 42.79
CA PRO A 543 -39.05 25.72 44.23
C PRO A 543 -40.15 24.68 44.47
N ALA A 544 -39.95 23.83 45.48
CA ALA A 544 -40.95 22.86 45.89
C ALA A 544 -42.27 23.59 46.17
N PRO A 545 -43.43 23.07 45.74
CA PRO A 545 -44.71 23.71 46.03
C PRO A 545 -44.86 23.81 47.55
N GLU A 546 -44.97 25.04 48.05
CA GLU A 546 -45.37 25.30 49.44
C GLU A 546 -46.70 24.56 49.66
N ARG A 547 -46.70 23.64 50.63
CA ARG A 547 -47.87 22.84 50.99
C ARG A 547 -48.85 23.63 51.84
#